data_AF-A0AAU6Y297-F1
#
_entry.id   AF-A0AAU6Y297-F1
#
_cell.length_a   1.000
_cell.length_b   1.000
_cell.length_c   1.000
_cell.angle_alpha   90.00
_cell.angle_beta   90.00
_cell.angle_gamma   90.00
#
_symmetry.space_group_name_H-M   'P 1'
#
loop_
_entity.id
_entity.type
_entity.pdbx_description
1 polymer ?
#
loop_
_entity_poly.entity_id
_entity_poly.type
_entity_poly.pdbx_seq_one_letter_code
_entity_poly.pdbx_strand_id
1 'polypeptide(L)'
;MKIYIKILTLVMLLGFTYTTQAQTAQTDPIAENMLVYQRSVGGWPKAVAEVKVDYNKVLTDAQKAATLKDAGRIDATIDNSATYKEITYLVGAYKQTNNKAYLQSAEKGIRYLLKAQYANGGWPQYYPDSALYRAQITYNDNAMMNVMEIMYNVANRKNGFDVIDASLVAPAANAVKRGIDCILKTQIKVNGKLTAWNQQYDHRTLQPVMARKFELVGLASSESAAIVQFLMQLPSPSTEIKAAIKGAVEWFDDVKLKGIRFDHVPDAANPGKKDGVVVPDSSSVIWARYYEIGTNKPFFSGRNSEKRYNLTEIEQERRGGYAWYGVWPKKILDKQYPAWAKKNGVK
;
A
#
# COMPACT_ATOMS: atom_id res chain seq x y z
N MET A 1 35.29 -18.03 -91.16
CA MET A 1 34.76 -19.08 -90.25
C MET A 1 35.25 -18.76 -88.84
N LYS A 2 34.42 -18.10 -88.01
CA LYS A 2 34.71 -17.80 -86.59
C LYS A 2 33.49 -18.24 -85.80
N ILE A 3 33.66 -19.25 -84.94
CA ILE A 3 32.61 -19.78 -84.06
C ILE A 3 32.71 -19.04 -82.74
N TYR A 4 31.66 -18.33 -82.35
CA TYR A 4 31.51 -17.74 -81.02
C TYR A 4 30.72 -18.69 -80.12
N ILE A 5 31.39 -19.22 -79.08
CA ILE A 5 30.75 -20.00 -78.02
C ILE A 5 30.24 -19.01 -76.97
N LYS A 6 28.92 -18.93 -76.80
CA LYS A 6 28.29 -18.24 -75.66
C LYS A 6 28.26 -19.19 -74.47
N ILE A 7 29.04 -18.90 -73.44
CA ILE A 7 28.94 -19.55 -72.12
C ILE A 7 27.81 -18.86 -71.36
N LEU A 8 26.77 -19.62 -71.01
CA LEU A 8 25.64 -19.18 -70.21
C LEU A 8 25.95 -19.47 -68.74
N THR A 9 26.28 -18.44 -67.95
CA THR A 9 26.52 -18.58 -66.51
C THR A 9 25.17 -18.54 -65.77
N LEU A 10 24.73 -19.68 -65.25
CA LEU A 10 23.54 -19.80 -64.41
C LEU A 10 23.88 -19.34 -62.98
N VAL A 11 23.43 -18.15 -62.58
CA VAL A 11 23.52 -17.67 -61.20
C VAL A 11 22.35 -18.22 -60.41
N MET A 12 22.61 -19.20 -59.53
CA MET A 12 21.60 -19.74 -58.62
C MET A 12 21.49 -18.80 -57.40
N LEU A 13 20.46 -17.95 -57.37
CA LEU A 13 20.12 -17.16 -56.18
C LEU A 13 19.44 -18.07 -55.14
N LEU A 14 20.18 -18.46 -54.11
CA LEU A 14 19.62 -19.05 -52.89
C LEU A 14 18.97 -17.95 -52.06
N GLY A 15 17.65 -17.79 -52.19
CA GLY A 15 16.85 -16.95 -51.31
C GLY A 15 16.72 -17.59 -49.93
N PHE A 16 17.49 -17.12 -48.96
CA PHE A 16 17.23 -17.42 -47.54
C PHE A 16 16.03 -16.60 -47.08
N THR A 17 14.85 -17.22 -47.01
CA THR A 17 13.72 -16.67 -46.26
C THR A 17 14.00 -16.83 -44.78
N TYR A 18 14.47 -15.77 -44.12
CA TYR A 18 14.44 -15.68 -42.66
C TYR A 18 12.98 -15.53 -42.22
N THR A 19 12.32 -16.63 -41.88
CA THR A 19 11.10 -16.58 -41.09
C THR A 19 11.49 -16.16 -39.68
N THR A 20 11.32 -14.88 -39.35
CA THR A 20 11.35 -14.43 -37.95
C THR A 20 10.12 -15.03 -37.27
N GLN A 21 10.25 -16.23 -36.73
CA GLN A 21 9.25 -16.78 -35.82
C GLN A 21 9.25 -15.86 -34.60
N ALA A 22 8.20 -15.03 -34.46
CA ALA A 22 8.06 -14.16 -33.30
C ALA A 22 8.07 -15.06 -32.07
N GLN A 23 9.16 -15.03 -31.31
CA GLN A 23 9.25 -15.75 -30.04
C GLN A 23 8.14 -15.20 -29.16
N THR A 24 7.12 -16.03 -28.89
CA THR A 24 6.04 -15.67 -27.97
C THR A 24 6.69 -15.31 -26.65
N ALA A 25 6.43 -14.10 -26.16
CA ALA A 25 6.99 -13.65 -24.90
C ALA A 25 6.68 -14.68 -23.81
N GLN A 26 7.67 -14.95 -22.95
CA GLN A 26 7.45 -15.82 -21.80
C GLN A 26 6.33 -15.24 -20.94
N THR A 27 5.44 -16.10 -20.44
CA THR A 27 4.30 -15.67 -19.64
C THR A 27 4.45 -16.12 -18.19
N ASP A 28 3.93 -15.31 -17.27
CA ASP A 28 3.75 -15.64 -15.85
C ASP A 28 2.25 -15.75 -15.55
N PRO A 29 1.75 -16.90 -15.05
CA PRO A 29 0.31 -17.12 -14.89
C PRO A 29 -0.36 -16.17 -13.90
N ILE A 30 0.36 -15.70 -12.88
CA ILE A 30 -0.13 -14.72 -11.91
C ILE A 30 -0.21 -13.34 -12.59
N ALA A 31 0.80 -12.96 -13.35
CA ALA A 31 0.83 -11.71 -14.11
C ALA A 31 -0.29 -11.67 -15.17
N GLU A 32 -0.51 -12.77 -15.90
CA GLU A 32 -1.63 -12.91 -16.85
C GLU A 32 -2.99 -12.66 -16.15
N ASN A 33 -3.19 -13.23 -14.97
CA ASN A 33 -4.39 -12.97 -14.18
C ASN A 33 -4.47 -11.49 -13.76
N MET A 34 -3.37 -10.86 -13.33
CA MET A 34 -3.36 -9.44 -12.99
C MET A 34 -3.77 -8.56 -14.18
N LEU A 35 -3.35 -8.88 -15.41
CA LEU A 35 -3.78 -8.16 -16.60
C LEU A 35 -5.32 -8.22 -16.79
N VAL A 36 -5.90 -9.39 -16.57
CA VAL A 36 -7.35 -9.63 -16.70
C VAL A 36 -8.17 -8.81 -15.69
N TYR A 37 -7.68 -8.65 -14.45
CA TYR A 37 -8.40 -7.92 -13.40
C TYR A 37 -8.21 -6.38 -13.45
N GLN A 38 -7.25 -5.85 -14.23
CA GLN A 38 -6.99 -4.42 -14.27
C GLN A 38 -8.21 -3.64 -14.79
N ARG A 39 -8.65 -2.62 -14.04
CA ARG A 39 -9.73 -1.72 -14.50
C ARG A 39 -9.21 -0.76 -15.55
N SER A 40 -10.12 -0.23 -16.36
CA SER A 40 -9.82 0.75 -17.43
C SER A 40 -9.18 2.02 -16.88
N VAL A 41 -9.48 2.38 -15.63
CA VAL A 41 -8.85 3.53 -14.93
C VAL A 41 -7.38 3.26 -14.54
N GLY A 42 -6.93 2.00 -14.62
CA GLY A 42 -5.54 1.57 -14.42
C GLY A 42 -5.27 0.88 -13.08
N GLY A 43 -6.15 1.04 -12.08
CA GLY A 43 -6.03 0.36 -10.79
C GLY A 43 -6.67 -1.03 -10.77
N TRP A 44 -6.58 -1.71 -9.63
CA TRP A 44 -7.14 -3.04 -9.42
C TRP A 44 -8.20 -3.05 -8.32
N PRO A 45 -9.24 -3.90 -8.46
CA PRO A 45 -10.17 -4.16 -7.37
C PRO A 45 -9.54 -5.12 -6.35
N LYS A 46 -9.97 -5.05 -5.09
CA LYS A 46 -9.62 -6.07 -4.08
C LYS A 46 -10.50 -7.32 -4.14
N ALA A 47 -11.69 -7.18 -4.73
CA ALA A 47 -12.71 -8.23 -4.83
C ALA A 47 -13.59 -8.01 -6.07
N VAL A 48 -14.10 -9.10 -6.63
CA VAL A 48 -15.08 -9.11 -7.72
C VAL A 48 -16.27 -9.96 -7.29
N ALA A 49 -17.48 -9.42 -7.41
CA ALA A 49 -18.71 -10.06 -6.91
C ALA A 49 -18.56 -10.55 -5.45
N GLU A 50 -18.01 -9.69 -4.59
CA GLU A 50 -17.75 -9.96 -3.15
C GLU A 50 -16.70 -11.04 -2.86
N VAL A 51 -16.14 -11.69 -3.87
CA VAL A 51 -15.06 -12.65 -3.74
C VAL A 51 -13.72 -11.93 -3.85
N LYS A 52 -12.86 -12.07 -2.84
CA LYS A 52 -11.49 -11.54 -2.86
C LYS A 52 -10.74 -12.05 -4.09
N VAL A 53 -10.05 -11.15 -4.78
CA VAL A 53 -9.23 -11.54 -5.93
C VAL A 53 -8.09 -12.46 -5.48
N ASP A 54 -8.01 -13.64 -6.11
CA ASP A 54 -6.92 -14.60 -5.95
C ASP A 54 -6.26 -14.83 -7.31
N TYR A 55 -5.02 -14.36 -7.44
CA TYR A 55 -4.26 -14.47 -8.68
C TYR A 55 -3.64 -15.85 -8.90
N ASN A 56 -3.66 -16.75 -7.92
CA ASN A 56 -3.21 -18.14 -8.09
C ASN A 56 -4.28 -19.03 -8.74
N LYS A 57 -5.53 -18.55 -8.79
CA LYS A 57 -6.64 -19.29 -9.38
C LYS A 57 -6.49 -19.35 -10.90
N VAL A 58 -6.56 -20.56 -11.46
CA VAL A 58 -6.68 -20.74 -12.91
C VAL A 58 -8.08 -20.30 -13.33
N LEU A 59 -8.16 -19.29 -14.20
CA LEU A 59 -9.43 -18.80 -14.74
C LEU A 59 -9.81 -19.56 -16.02
N THR A 60 -11.06 -20.01 -16.10
CA THR A 60 -11.63 -20.51 -17.36
C THR A 60 -11.80 -19.36 -18.36
N ASP A 61 -11.91 -19.66 -19.66
CA ASP A 61 -12.11 -18.62 -20.67
C ASP A 61 -13.39 -17.80 -20.43
N ALA A 62 -14.45 -18.45 -19.95
CA ALA A 62 -15.67 -17.77 -19.55
C ALA A 62 -15.45 -16.82 -18.36
N GLN A 63 -14.66 -17.22 -17.35
CA GLN A 63 -14.30 -16.36 -16.22
C GLN A 63 -13.43 -15.18 -16.66
N LYS A 64 -12.43 -15.41 -17.51
CA LYS A 64 -11.61 -14.33 -18.07
C LYS A 64 -12.47 -13.33 -18.85
N ALA A 65 -13.34 -13.82 -19.73
CA ALA A 65 -14.23 -12.97 -20.52
C ALA A 65 -15.20 -12.18 -19.64
N ALA A 66 -15.74 -12.78 -18.57
CA ALA A 66 -16.59 -12.08 -17.60
C ALA A 66 -15.81 -10.97 -16.86
N THR A 67 -14.62 -11.28 -16.34
CA THR A 67 -13.78 -10.29 -15.64
C THR A 67 -13.34 -9.13 -16.56
N LEU A 68 -13.04 -9.41 -17.83
CA LEU A 68 -12.71 -8.36 -18.81
C LEU A 68 -13.89 -7.42 -19.08
N LYS A 69 -15.14 -7.91 -19.03
CA LYS A 69 -16.33 -7.05 -19.15
C LYS A 69 -16.47 -6.09 -17.97
N ASP A 70 -15.91 -6.43 -16.80
CA ASP A 70 -15.87 -5.56 -15.62
C ASP A 70 -14.82 -4.45 -15.70
N ALA A 71 -14.04 -4.35 -16.78
CA ALA A 71 -12.97 -3.35 -16.89
C ALA A 71 -13.46 -1.92 -16.64
N GLY A 72 -14.71 -1.59 -16.98
CA GLY A 72 -15.30 -0.26 -16.77
C GLY A 72 -15.73 0.07 -15.33
N ARG A 73 -15.66 -0.87 -14.38
CA ARG A 73 -16.09 -0.64 -12.99
C ARG A 73 -15.18 0.37 -12.28
N ILE A 74 -15.79 1.10 -11.35
CA ILE A 74 -15.13 2.16 -10.56
C ILE A 74 -14.58 1.68 -9.20
N ASP A 75 -14.43 0.36 -9.04
CA ASP A 75 -14.08 -0.33 -7.78
C ASP A 75 -12.58 -0.53 -7.57
N ALA A 76 -11.73 0.14 -8.37
CA ALA A 76 -10.29 0.15 -8.16
C ALA A 76 -9.94 0.82 -6.82
N THR A 77 -8.95 0.25 -6.13
CA THR A 77 -8.64 0.62 -4.75
C THR A 77 -7.18 0.41 -4.40
N ILE A 78 -6.75 1.07 -3.33
CA ILE A 78 -5.46 0.83 -2.65
C ILE A 78 -5.65 0.10 -1.30
N ASP A 79 -6.88 -0.35 -1.01
CA ASP A 79 -7.22 -1.13 0.17
C ASP A 79 -6.79 -2.60 0.02
N ASN A 80 -6.47 -3.27 1.14
CA ASN A 80 -6.10 -4.70 1.18
C ASN A 80 -5.04 -5.12 0.15
N SER A 81 -4.04 -4.28 -0.09
CA SER A 81 -2.99 -4.55 -1.07
C SER A 81 -3.40 -4.59 -2.53
N ALA A 82 -4.53 -3.98 -2.88
CA ALA A 82 -4.86 -3.76 -4.27
C ALA A 82 -4.01 -2.61 -4.87
N THR A 83 -3.80 -2.70 -6.18
CA THR A 83 -3.01 -1.80 -7.03
C THR A 83 -1.50 -1.83 -6.77
N TYR A 84 -1.01 -1.55 -5.57
CA TYR A 84 0.45 -1.45 -5.34
C TYR A 84 1.16 -2.80 -5.37
N LYS A 85 0.49 -3.88 -4.98
CA LYS A 85 1.00 -5.27 -5.07
C LYS A 85 1.11 -5.68 -6.52
N GLU A 86 0.09 -5.40 -7.32
CA GLU A 86 0.02 -5.72 -8.75
C GLU A 86 1.09 -4.96 -9.53
N ILE A 87 1.26 -3.66 -9.28
CA ILE A 87 2.36 -2.87 -9.87
C ILE A 87 3.71 -3.52 -9.57
N THR A 88 3.98 -3.82 -8.29
CA THR A 88 5.26 -4.40 -7.87
C THR A 88 5.50 -5.77 -8.51
N TYR A 89 4.46 -6.62 -8.53
CA TYR A 89 4.54 -7.96 -9.13
C TYR A 89 4.79 -7.89 -10.64
N LEU A 90 4.04 -7.05 -11.36
CA LEU A 90 4.14 -6.91 -12.81
C LEU A 90 5.50 -6.35 -13.24
N VAL A 91 6.08 -5.42 -12.47
CA VAL A 91 7.47 -4.96 -12.69
C VAL A 91 8.46 -6.12 -12.53
N GLY A 92 8.31 -6.93 -11.48
CA GLY A 92 9.14 -8.13 -11.27
C GLY A 92 8.99 -9.16 -12.39
N ALA A 93 7.75 -9.46 -12.79
CA ALA A 93 7.43 -10.39 -13.86
C ALA A 93 7.99 -9.92 -15.20
N TYR A 94 7.90 -8.62 -15.52
CA TYR A 94 8.54 -8.06 -16.71
C TYR A 94 10.05 -8.31 -16.73
N LYS A 95 10.75 -8.09 -15.60
CA LYS A 95 12.21 -8.31 -15.54
C LYS A 95 12.61 -9.78 -15.76
N GLN A 96 11.73 -10.73 -15.44
CA GLN A 96 11.96 -12.15 -15.64
C GLN A 96 11.59 -12.65 -17.05
N THR A 97 10.57 -12.06 -17.65
CA THR A 97 9.94 -12.58 -18.88
C THR A 97 10.17 -11.71 -20.12
N ASN A 98 10.59 -10.45 -19.92
CA ASN A 98 10.62 -9.40 -20.94
C ASN A 98 9.25 -9.13 -21.61
N ASN A 99 8.14 -9.57 -21.01
CA ASN A 99 6.81 -9.38 -21.56
C ASN A 99 6.33 -7.93 -21.34
N LYS A 100 6.38 -7.14 -22.41
CA LYS A 100 6.04 -5.71 -22.40
C LYS A 100 4.61 -5.42 -21.91
N ALA A 101 3.67 -6.36 -22.03
CA ALA A 101 2.31 -6.17 -21.52
C ALA A 101 2.29 -5.99 -19.99
N TYR A 102 3.18 -6.67 -19.26
CA TYR A 102 3.29 -6.52 -17.80
C TYR A 102 3.81 -5.14 -17.42
N LEU A 103 4.87 -4.67 -18.10
CA LEU A 103 5.40 -3.33 -17.86
C LEU A 103 4.35 -2.25 -18.16
N GLN A 104 3.68 -2.34 -19.31
CA GLN A 104 2.62 -1.41 -19.69
C GLN A 104 1.46 -1.39 -18.68
N SER A 105 1.07 -2.54 -18.15
CA SER A 105 0.03 -2.64 -17.12
C SER A 105 0.49 -2.04 -15.80
N ALA A 106 1.73 -2.28 -15.37
CA ALA A 106 2.30 -1.64 -14.19
C ALA A 106 2.33 -0.10 -14.32
N GLU A 107 2.73 0.41 -15.49
CA GLU A 107 2.74 1.85 -15.78
C GLU A 107 1.33 2.47 -15.79
N LYS A 108 0.32 1.75 -16.30
CA LYS A 108 -1.08 2.15 -16.16
C LYS A 108 -1.49 2.25 -14.68
N GLY A 109 -1.04 1.31 -13.85
CA GLY A 109 -1.21 1.37 -12.40
C GLY A 109 -0.56 2.59 -11.75
N ILE A 110 0.66 2.92 -12.15
CA ILE A 110 1.36 4.13 -11.66
C ILE A 110 0.60 5.40 -12.08
N ARG A 111 0.13 5.47 -13.34
CA ARG A 111 -0.68 6.60 -13.83
C ARG A 111 -2.03 6.70 -13.10
N TYR A 112 -2.66 5.58 -12.75
CA TYR A 112 -3.84 5.54 -11.89
C TYR A 112 -3.55 6.19 -10.52
N LEU A 113 -2.46 5.79 -9.86
CA LEU A 113 -2.07 6.34 -8.56
C LEU A 113 -1.78 7.85 -8.65
N LEU A 114 -1.09 8.30 -9.70
CA LEU A 114 -0.87 9.73 -9.93
C LEU A 114 -2.18 10.50 -10.13
N LYS A 115 -3.12 9.93 -10.90
CA LYS A 115 -4.43 10.52 -11.16
C LYS A 115 -5.32 10.59 -9.91
N ALA A 116 -5.19 9.61 -9.01
CA ALA A 116 -5.97 9.54 -7.77
C ALA A 116 -5.48 10.53 -6.69
N GLN A 117 -4.27 11.08 -6.80
CA GLN A 117 -3.72 11.96 -5.75
C GLN A 117 -4.47 13.30 -5.70
N TYR A 118 -5.04 13.64 -4.55
CA TYR A 118 -5.73 14.91 -4.34
C TYR A 118 -4.79 16.11 -4.41
N ALA A 119 -5.34 17.32 -4.61
CA ALA A 119 -4.62 18.60 -4.65
C ALA A 119 -3.74 18.85 -3.40
N ASN A 120 -4.18 18.40 -2.23
CA ASN A 120 -3.44 18.48 -0.96
C ASN A 120 -2.40 17.36 -0.75
N GLY A 121 -2.25 16.45 -1.72
CA GLY A 121 -1.23 15.40 -1.70
C GLY A 121 -1.65 14.07 -1.09
N GLY A 122 -2.82 13.98 -0.47
CA GLY A 122 -3.35 12.72 0.05
C GLY A 122 -3.92 11.80 -1.03
N TRP A 123 -4.14 10.53 -0.68
CA TRP A 123 -4.76 9.53 -1.56
C TRP A 123 -6.06 8.97 -0.98
N PRO A 124 -7.13 8.86 -1.79
CA PRO A 124 -8.34 8.17 -1.38
C PRO A 124 -8.14 6.66 -1.30
N GLN A 125 -9.01 5.97 -0.55
CA GLN A 125 -9.01 4.51 -0.51
C GLN A 125 -9.45 3.91 -1.86
N TYR A 126 -10.45 4.50 -2.52
CA TYR A 126 -10.92 4.11 -3.86
C TYR A 126 -10.83 5.29 -4.83
N TYR A 127 -10.66 4.98 -6.11
CA TYR A 127 -10.76 5.98 -7.17
C TYR A 127 -11.27 5.31 -8.45
N PRO A 128 -12.25 5.89 -9.17
CA PRO A 128 -12.90 7.18 -8.93
C PRO A 128 -14.11 7.12 -7.96
N ASP A 129 -14.43 5.95 -7.40
CA ASP A 129 -15.51 5.85 -6.39
C ASP A 129 -15.16 6.67 -5.14
N SER A 130 -16.03 7.62 -4.81
CA SER A 130 -15.88 8.58 -3.72
C SER A 130 -16.97 8.42 -2.65
N ALA A 131 -17.72 7.32 -2.65
CA ALA A 131 -18.77 7.10 -1.66
C ALA A 131 -18.20 6.91 -0.24
N LEU A 132 -18.88 7.49 0.75
CA LEU A 132 -18.58 7.29 2.18
C LEU A 132 -17.11 7.62 2.52
N TYR A 133 -16.50 6.84 3.42
CA TYR A 133 -15.10 7.02 3.81
C TYR A 133 -14.11 6.69 2.69
N ARG A 134 -14.56 6.16 1.53
CA ARG A 134 -13.66 5.76 0.43
C ARG A 134 -12.92 6.94 -0.20
N ALA A 135 -13.53 8.13 -0.17
CA ALA A 135 -12.91 9.36 -0.64
C ALA A 135 -11.86 9.93 0.32
N GLN A 136 -11.78 9.47 1.56
CA GLN A 136 -10.93 10.08 2.57
C GLN A 136 -9.46 9.75 2.37
N ILE A 137 -8.59 10.65 2.81
CA ILE A 137 -7.13 10.41 2.80
C ILE A 137 -6.88 9.22 3.72
N THR A 138 -6.35 8.13 3.16
CA THR A 138 -6.39 6.83 3.83
C THR A 138 -4.99 6.31 4.15
N TYR A 139 -4.60 6.40 5.43
CA TYR A 139 -3.43 5.70 5.95
C TYR A 139 -3.76 4.27 6.41
N ASN A 140 -5.03 3.98 6.71
CA ASN A 140 -5.49 2.65 7.12
C ASN A 140 -4.91 1.52 6.27
N ASP A 141 -4.51 0.44 6.93
CA ASP A 141 -3.86 -0.73 6.32
C ASP A 141 -2.64 -0.34 5.46
N ASN A 142 -1.97 0.75 5.83
CA ASN A 142 -0.84 1.37 5.14
C ASN A 142 -1.12 1.74 3.68
N ALA A 143 -2.38 1.94 3.30
CA ALA A 143 -2.79 2.15 1.91
C ALA A 143 -2.01 3.30 1.24
N MET A 144 -2.08 4.53 1.78
CA MET A 144 -1.29 5.65 1.27
C MET A 144 0.22 5.41 1.39
N MET A 145 0.70 4.74 2.43
CA MET A 145 2.14 4.53 2.62
C MET A 145 2.75 3.58 1.59
N ASN A 146 2.01 2.55 1.16
CA ASN A 146 2.43 1.68 0.07
C ASN A 146 2.42 2.42 -1.27
N VAL A 147 1.45 3.32 -1.50
CA VAL A 147 1.46 4.21 -2.68
C VAL A 147 2.67 5.14 -2.66
N MET A 148 2.99 5.73 -1.51
CA MET A 148 4.17 6.57 -1.32
C MET A 148 5.47 5.81 -1.64
N GLU A 149 5.57 4.54 -1.24
CA GLU A 149 6.73 3.70 -1.56
C GLU A 149 6.84 3.41 -3.06
N ILE A 150 5.73 3.12 -3.76
CA ILE A 150 5.73 2.99 -5.22
C ILE A 150 6.24 4.27 -5.88
N MET A 151 5.69 5.43 -5.50
CA MET A 151 6.09 6.71 -6.07
C MET A 151 7.56 7.03 -5.77
N TYR A 152 8.02 6.72 -4.56
CA TYR A 152 9.42 6.90 -4.18
C TYR A 152 10.34 5.96 -4.99
N ASN A 153 9.95 4.72 -5.22
CA ASN A 153 10.71 3.78 -6.05
C ASN A 153 10.81 4.22 -7.51
N VAL A 154 9.71 4.69 -8.10
CA VAL A 154 9.69 5.26 -9.46
C VAL A 154 10.57 6.50 -9.54
N ALA A 155 10.40 7.46 -8.62
CA ALA A 155 11.13 8.72 -8.60
C ALA A 155 12.65 8.53 -8.48
N ASN A 156 13.09 7.48 -7.80
CA ASN A 156 14.51 7.18 -7.56
C ASN A 156 15.03 6.01 -8.41
N ARG A 157 14.22 5.45 -9.31
CA ARG A 157 14.54 4.28 -10.15
C ARG A 157 15.17 3.12 -9.36
N LYS A 158 14.67 2.86 -8.15
CA LYS A 158 15.20 1.83 -7.24
C LYS A 158 14.24 0.63 -7.11
N ASN A 159 14.68 -0.45 -6.47
CA ASN A 159 13.85 -1.61 -6.14
C ASN A 159 13.15 -2.25 -7.37
N GLY A 160 13.83 -2.27 -8.52
CA GLY A 160 13.30 -2.85 -9.75
C GLY A 160 12.50 -1.89 -10.64
N PHE A 161 12.24 -0.66 -10.18
CA PHE A 161 11.52 0.36 -10.95
C PHE A 161 12.43 1.14 -11.94
N ASP A 162 13.65 0.66 -12.16
CA ASP A 162 14.58 1.20 -13.17
C ASP A 162 14.03 1.06 -14.60
N VAL A 163 13.16 0.09 -14.84
CA VAL A 163 12.55 -0.20 -16.15
C VAL A 163 11.34 0.66 -16.51
N ILE A 164 10.80 1.41 -15.55
CA ILE A 164 9.62 2.27 -15.77
C ILE A 164 9.97 3.42 -16.73
N ASP A 165 9.03 3.80 -17.58
CA ASP A 165 9.09 4.99 -18.42
C ASP A 165 9.60 6.22 -17.65
N ALA A 166 10.70 6.79 -18.12
CA ALA A 166 11.36 7.94 -17.51
C ALA A 166 10.44 9.17 -17.39
N SER A 167 9.40 9.27 -18.24
CA SER A 167 8.40 10.34 -18.15
C SER A 167 7.61 10.33 -16.83
N LEU A 168 7.57 9.20 -16.12
CA LEU A 168 6.88 9.05 -14.84
C LEU A 168 7.73 9.45 -13.62
N VAL A 169 9.05 9.62 -13.79
CA VAL A 169 9.98 9.93 -12.68
C VAL A 169 9.65 11.28 -12.03
N ALA A 170 9.57 12.37 -12.82
CA ALA A 170 9.29 13.70 -12.29
C ALA A 170 7.87 13.82 -11.68
N PRO A 171 6.80 13.29 -12.33
CA PRO A 171 5.48 13.21 -11.70
C PRO A 171 5.48 12.46 -10.38
N ALA A 172 6.16 11.31 -10.29
CA ALA A 172 6.26 10.53 -9.07
C ALA A 172 7.03 11.29 -7.97
N ALA A 173 8.12 11.96 -8.30
CA ALA A 173 8.87 12.79 -7.35
C ALA A 173 8.00 13.94 -6.79
N ASN A 174 7.23 14.61 -7.65
CA ASN A 174 6.28 15.63 -7.21
C ASN A 174 5.16 15.03 -6.35
N ALA A 175 4.66 13.84 -6.69
CA ALA A 175 3.66 13.15 -5.91
C ALA A 175 4.18 12.80 -4.50
N VAL A 176 5.42 12.32 -4.37
CA VAL A 176 6.08 12.09 -3.06
C VAL A 176 6.17 13.39 -2.27
N LYS A 177 6.65 14.48 -2.88
CA LYS A 177 6.77 15.78 -2.20
C LYS A 177 5.43 16.22 -1.61
N ARG A 178 4.35 16.12 -2.39
CA ARG A 178 2.99 16.49 -1.96
C ARG A 178 2.43 15.53 -0.91
N GLY A 179 2.72 14.24 -1.03
CA GLY A 179 2.34 13.26 -0.01
C GLY A 179 3.02 13.51 1.33
N ILE A 180 4.29 13.92 1.34
CA ILE A 180 4.99 14.35 2.55
C ILE A 180 4.34 15.60 3.15
N ASP A 181 4.02 16.61 2.33
CA ASP A 181 3.30 17.81 2.79
C ASP A 181 1.95 17.46 3.43
N CYS A 182 1.19 16.53 2.83
CA CYS A 182 -0.04 15.99 3.41
C CYS A 182 0.21 15.35 4.78
N ILE A 183 1.22 14.46 4.88
CA ILE A 183 1.60 13.79 6.14
C ILE A 183 1.92 14.82 7.24
N LEU A 184 2.71 15.84 6.92
CA LEU A 184 3.08 16.86 7.91
C LEU A 184 1.87 17.68 8.37
N LYS A 185 0.94 18.00 7.45
CA LYS A 185 -0.29 18.75 7.75
C LYS A 185 -1.32 17.97 8.54
N THR A 186 -1.33 16.64 8.42
CA THR A 186 -2.29 15.77 9.12
C THR A 186 -1.77 15.28 10.48
N GLN A 187 -0.50 15.53 10.82
CA GLN A 187 0.04 15.10 12.12
C GLN A 187 -0.69 15.81 13.27
N ILE A 188 -1.22 15.03 14.20
CA ILE A 188 -2.06 15.55 15.27
C ILE A 188 -1.17 16.23 16.32
N LYS A 189 -1.55 17.45 16.70
CA LYS A 189 -0.94 18.22 17.79
C LYS A 189 -1.85 18.22 19.00
N VAL A 190 -1.31 17.88 20.16
CA VAL A 190 -2.01 17.94 21.45
C VAL A 190 -1.21 18.88 22.35
N ASN A 191 -1.84 19.95 22.82
CA ASN A 191 -1.20 20.97 23.68
C ASN A 191 0.14 21.48 23.12
N GLY A 192 0.21 21.68 21.80
CA GLY A 192 1.43 22.12 21.11
C GLY A 192 2.47 21.04 20.83
N LYS A 193 2.36 19.82 21.40
CA LYS A 193 3.26 18.69 21.12
C LYS A 193 2.78 17.91 19.90
N LEU A 194 3.69 17.63 18.96
CA LEU A 194 3.44 16.71 17.85
C LEU A 194 3.30 15.29 18.38
N THR A 195 2.32 14.56 17.86
CA THR A 195 2.03 13.18 18.27
C THR A 195 2.11 12.24 17.06
N ALA A 196 1.02 11.54 16.77
CA ALA A 196 0.86 10.54 15.73
C ALA A 196 -0.21 10.97 14.72
N TRP A 197 -0.72 10.02 13.94
CA TRP A 197 -1.76 10.21 12.94
C TRP A 197 -2.99 9.36 13.23
N ASN A 198 -4.16 9.79 12.76
CA ASN A 198 -5.35 8.96 12.66
C ASN A 198 -5.27 8.06 11.41
N GLN A 199 -6.14 7.06 11.33
CA GLN A 199 -6.19 6.17 10.17
C GLN A 199 -6.71 6.85 8.90
N GLN A 200 -7.63 7.82 9.03
CA GLN A 200 -8.20 8.55 7.89
C GLN A 200 -8.38 10.03 8.21
N TYR A 201 -8.31 10.84 7.16
CA TYR A 201 -8.49 12.28 7.22
C TYR A 201 -9.44 12.76 6.14
N ASP A 202 -10.26 13.74 6.47
CA ASP A 202 -11.14 14.37 5.51
C ASP A 202 -10.33 14.96 4.36
N HIS A 203 -10.65 14.57 3.13
CA HIS A 203 -9.84 14.92 1.97
C HIS A 203 -9.91 16.41 1.59
N ARG A 204 -10.78 17.21 2.22
CA ARG A 204 -10.92 18.65 1.99
C ARG A 204 -10.32 19.46 3.13
N THR A 205 -10.62 19.07 4.37
CA THR A 205 -10.27 19.83 5.58
C THR A 205 -9.00 19.35 6.29
N LEU A 206 -8.50 18.16 5.94
CA LEU A 206 -7.38 17.49 6.60
C LEU A 206 -7.62 17.18 8.10
N GLN A 207 -8.87 17.24 8.57
CA GLN A 207 -9.24 16.85 9.92
C GLN A 207 -9.39 15.33 10.04
N PRO A 208 -9.04 14.72 11.17
CA PRO A 208 -9.21 13.28 11.35
C PRO A 208 -10.69 12.91 11.32
N VAL A 209 -11.02 11.83 10.61
CA VAL A 209 -12.39 11.31 10.49
C VAL A 209 -12.42 9.82 10.78
N MET A 210 -13.58 9.30 11.15
CA MET A 210 -13.78 7.85 11.27
C MET A 210 -13.86 7.18 9.88
N ALA A 211 -13.64 5.87 9.83
CA ALA A 211 -13.96 5.05 8.65
C ALA A 211 -15.12 4.11 8.91
N ARG A 212 -14.85 2.83 9.20
CA ARG A 212 -15.89 1.88 9.58
C ARG A 212 -16.40 2.23 10.98
N LYS A 213 -17.56 1.68 11.35
CA LYS A 213 -18.22 1.93 12.65
C LYS A 213 -17.30 1.71 13.87
N PHE A 214 -16.35 0.78 13.77
CA PHE A 214 -15.40 0.45 14.84
C PHE A 214 -14.02 1.15 14.69
N GLU A 215 -13.86 2.02 13.70
CA GLU A 215 -12.63 2.76 13.41
C GLU A 215 -12.86 4.24 13.66
N LEU A 216 -12.95 4.59 14.94
CA LEU A 216 -13.24 5.95 15.39
C LEU A 216 -12.01 6.86 15.26
N VAL A 217 -12.24 8.17 15.34
CA VAL A 217 -11.17 9.17 15.42
C VAL A 217 -10.28 8.90 16.64
N GLY A 218 -8.99 8.69 16.41
CA GLY A 218 -7.99 8.46 17.44
C GLY A 218 -6.56 8.53 16.89
N LEU A 219 -5.56 8.47 17.77
CA LEU A 219 -4.17 8.29 17.38
C LEU A 219 -3.95 6.80 17.07
N ALA A 220 -3.59 6.49 15.83
CA ALA A 220 -3.48 5.14 15.29
C ALA A 220 -2.01 4.69 15.26
N SER A 221 -1.63 3.77 16.16
CA SER A 221 -0.22 3.42 16.36
C SER A 221 0.39 2.62 15.21
N SER A 222 -0.39 1.76 14.56
CA SER A 222 0.09 0.90 13.45
C SER A 222 0.44 1.74 12.22
N GLU A 223 -0.49 2.59 11.80
CA GLU A 223 -0.41 3.43 10.62
C GLU A 223 0.65 4.52 10.81
N SER A 224 0.73 5.08 12.03
CA SER A 224 1.78 6.04 12.39
C SER A 224 3.18 5.43 12.32
N ALA A 225 3.34 4.15 12.67
CA ALA A 225 4.63 3.47 12.57
C ALA A 225 5.09 3.38 11.10
N ALA A 226 4.18 3.08 10.16
CA ALA A 226 4.50 3.06 8.73
C ALA A 226 4.84 4.45 8.18
N ILE A 227 4.12 5.50 8.61
CA ILE A 227 4.43 6.89 8.27
C ILE A 227 5.85 7.25 8.72
N VAL A 228 6.19 6.97 9.98
CA VAL A 228 7.52 7.25 10.54
C VAL A 228 8.61 6.49 9.78
N GLN A 229 8.40 5.20 9.47
CA GLN A 229 9.35 4.42 8.69
C GLN A 229 9.63 5.01 7.31
N PHE A 230 8.59 5.46 6.62
CA PHE A 230 8.74 6.14 5.34
C PHE A 230 9.51 7.46 5.49
N LEU A 231 9.13 8.32 6.43
CA LEU A 231 9.80 9.61 6.62
C LEU A 231 11.29 9.44 6.99
N MET A 232 11.62 8.42 7.79
CA MET A 232 13.01 8.12 8.18
C MET A 232 13.87 7.64 7.01
N GLN A 233 13.27 7.12 5.93
CA GLN A 233 14.02 6.67 4.76
C GLN A 233 14.54 7.83 3.90
N LEU A 234 13.94 9.01 4.04
CA LEU A 234 14.23 10.15 3.18
C LEU A 234 15.69 10.62 3.38
N PRO A 235 16.43 10.87 2.30
CA PRO A 235 17.76 11.45 2.41
C PRO A 235 17.63 12.91 2.87
N SER A 236 18.51 13.32 3.80
CA SER A 236 18.60 14.72 4.27
C SER A 236 17.23 15.32 4.67
N PRO A 237 16.51 14.71 5.63
CA PRO A 237 15.18 15.17 6.03
C PRO A 237 15.22 16.62 6.54
N SER A 238 14.20 17.42 6.20
CA SER A 238 14.08 18.81 6.65
C SER A 238 13.85 18.90 8.16
N THR A 239 13.97 20.09 8.73
CA THR A 239 13.69 20.34 10.15
C THR A 239 12.26 19.92 10.53
N GLU A 240 11.29 20.18 9.67
CA GLU A 240 9.89 19.82 9.87
C GLU A 240 9.70 18.29 9.86
N ILE A 241 10.35 17.59 8.93
CA ILE A 241 10.32 16.11 8.88
C ILE A 241 10.99 15.53 10.13
N LYS A 242 12.12 16.09 10.56
CA LYS A 242 12.80 15.65 11.78
C LYS A 242 11.92 15.86 13.02
N ALA A 243 11.25 17.00 13.13
CA ALA A 243 10.32 17.29 14.22
C ALA A 243 9.10 16.35 14.21
N ALA A 244 8.56 16.06 13.02
CA ALA A 244 7.46 15.11 12.85
C ALA A 244 7.82 13.70 13.32
N ILE A 245 8.98 13.19 12.88
CA ILE A 245 9.51 11.88 13.31
C ILE A 245 9.73 11.87 14.82
N LYS A 246 10.42 12.88 15.37
CA LYS A 246 10.72 12.96 16.80
C LYS A 246 9.45 12.97 17.65
N GLY A 247 8.45 13.78 17.29
CA GLY A 247 7.18 13.84 18.03
C GLY A 247 6.43 12.50 18.04
N ALA A 248 6.39 11.79 16.91
CA ALA A 248 5.75 10.49 16.83
C ALA A 248 6.51 9.41 17.63
N VAL A 249 7.84 9.43 17.59
CA VAL A 249 8.68 8.49 18.35
C VAL A 249 8.57 8.73 19.85
N GLU A 250 8.60 9.98 20.30
CA GLU A 250 8.34 10.32 21.71
C GLU A 250 6.95 9.85 22.13
N TRP A 251 5.94 10.07 21.28
CA TRP A 251 4.60 9.60 21.57
C TRP A 251 4.52 8.06 21.65
N PHE A 252 5.19 7.33 20.76
CA PHE A 252 5.27 5.86 20.85
C PHE A 252 5.91 5.41 22.17
N ASP A 253 6.96 6.10 22.63
CA ASP A 253 7.62 5.77 23.89
C ASP A 253 6.72 6.05 25.10
N ASP A 254 6.00 7.17 25.07
CA ASP A 254 5.08 7.63 26.12
C ASP A 254 3.89 6.66 26.30
N VAL A 255 3.36 6.08 25.21
CA VAL A 255 2.11 5.29 25.23
C VAL A 255 2.29 3.78 25.18
N LYS A 256 3.53 3.28 25.21
CA LYS A 256 3.80 1.84 25.18
C LYS A 256 3.25 1.15 26.43
N LEU A 257 2.61 0.00 26.23
CA LEU A 257 2.01 -0.81 27.27
C LEU A 257 2.98 -1.93 27.63
N LYS A 258 3.39 -1.99 28.89
CA LYS A 258 4.30 -3.01 29.42
C LYS A 258 3.53 -4.03 30.25
N GLY A 259 4.05 -5.25 30.35
CA GLY A 259 3.51 -6.25 31.27
C GLY A 259 2.28 -7.00 30.75
N ILE A 260 1.91 -6.79 29.48
CA ILE A 260 0.78 -7.46 28.82
C ILE A 260 1.15 -7.89 27.41
N ARG A 261 0.54 -8.98 26.95
CA ARG A 261 0.52 -9.38 25.54
C ARG A 261 -0.93 -9.60 25.06
N PHE A 262 -1.11 -9.61 23.75
CA PHE A 262 -2.41 -9.79 23.11
C PHE A 262 -2.41 -11.07 22.28
N ASP A 263 -3.21 -12.04 22.71
CA ASP A 263 -3.29 -13.37 22.10
C ASP A 263 -4.65 -13.54 21.40
N HIS A 264 -4.68 -14.33 20.33
CA HIS A 264 -5.93 -14.83 19.75
C HIS A 264 -6.11 -16.29 20.14
N VAL A 265 -7.12 -16.56 20.96
CA VAL A 265 -7.44 -17.91 21.46
C VAL A 265 -8.68 -18.45 20.75
N PRO A 266 -8.88 -19.77 20.67
CA PRO A 266 -10.16 -20.33 20.23
C PRO A 266 -11.32 -19.77 21.07
N ASP A 267 -12.42 -19.41 20.44
CA ASP A 267 -13.62 -18.99 21.15
C ASP A 267 -14.36 -20.23 21.70
N ALA A 268 -14.49 -20.31 23.02
CA ALA A 268 -15.18 -21.41 23.69
C ALA A 268 -16.68 -21.46 23.40
N ALA A 269 -17.31 -20.30 23.12
CA ALA A 269 -18.74 -20.22 22.84
C ALA A 269 -19.08 -20.44 21.35
N ASN A 270 -18.12 -20.22 20.44
CA ASN A 270 -18.34 -20.31 18.99
C ASN A 270 -17.23 -21.12 18.30
N PRO A 271 -17.41 -22.44 18.11
CA PRO A 271 -16.43 -23.30 17.44
C PRO A 271 -15.97 -22.75 16.09
N GLY A 272 -14.66 -22.73 15.87
CA GLY A 272 -14.04 -22.22 14.63
C GLY A 272 -13.85 -20.69 14.59
N LYS A 273 -14.31 -19.95 15.60
CA LYS A 273 -13.98 -18.52 15.78
C LYS A 273 -12.82 -18.37 16.76
N LYS A 274 -12.20 -17.19 16.73
CA LYS A 274 -11.15 -16.78 17.67
C LYS A 274 -11.65 -15.62 18.50
N ASP A 275 -11.21 -15.52 19.74
CA ASP A 275 -11.39 -14.35 20.61
C ASP A 275 -10.03 -13.70 20.88
N GLY A 276 -10.03 -12.37 21.01
CA GLY A 276 -8.84 -11.59 21.36
C GLY A 276 -8.78 -11.37 22.86
N VAL A 277 -7.69 -11.79 23.51
CA VAL A 277 -7.52 -11.69 24.96
C VAL A 277 -6.22 -10.98 25.32
N VAL A 278 -6.28 -10.16 26.38
CA VAL A 278 -5.11 -9.51 26.97
C VAL A 278 -4.67 -10.35 28.16
N VAL A 279 -3.42 -10.80 28.16
CA VAL A 279 -2.87 -11.64 29.24
C VAL A 279 -1.61 -11.03 29.83
N PRO A 280 -1.32 -11.22 31.13
CA PRO A 280 -0.08 -10.75 31.74
C PRO A 280 1.17 -11.36 31.10
N ASP A 281 2.17 -10.52 30.82
CA ASP A 281 3.49 -10.91 30.36
C ASP A 281 4.50 -9.80 30.69
N SER A 282 5.28 -10.00 31.77
CA SER A 282 6.23 -9.00 32.29
C SER A 282 7.35 -8.63 31.30
N SER A 283 7.61 -9.49 30.30
CA SER A 283 8.63 -9.25 29.28
C SER A 283 8.11 -8.48 28.06
N SER A 284 6.79 -8.37 27.93
CA SER A 284 6.14 -7.85 26.74
C SER A 284 6.01 -6.32 26.75
N VAL A 285 6.17 -5.73 25.56
CA VAL A 285 5.90 -4.32 25.26
C VAL A 285 5.08 -4.26 23.98
N ILE A 286 3.85 -3.76 24.07
CA ILE A 286 2.89 -3.64 22.97
C ILE A 286 2.26 -2.24 22.94
N TRP A 287 1.52 -1.96 21.87
CA TRP A 287 0.74 -0.73 21.70
C TRP A 287 -0.69 -1.10 21.37
N ALA A 288 -1.64 -0.33 21.89
CA ALA A 288 -3.02 -0.39 21.41
C ALA A 288 -3.11 0.18 20.00
N ARG A 289 -4.07 -0.28 19.20
CA ARG A 289 -4.27 0.25 17.85
C ARG A 289 -4.71 1.71 17.87
N TYR A 290 -5.61 2.07 18.79
CA TYR A 290 -6.09 3.42 18.96
C TYR A 290 -5.85 3.96 20.36
N TYR A 291 -5.52 5.24 20.41
CA TYR A 291 -5.46 6.03 21.63
C TYR A 291 -6.31 7.28 21.49
N GLU A 292 -7.00 7.64 22.57
CA GLU A 292 -7.84 8.84 22.60
C GLU A 292 -6.98 10.10 22.54
N ILE A 293 -7.30 10.98 21.59
CA ILE A 293 -6.64 12.28 21.44
C ILE A 293 -6.85 13.09 22.74
N GLY A 294 -5.77 13.65 23.28
CA GLY A 294 -5.79 14.42 24.52
C GLY A 294 -5.39 13.61 25.75
N THR A 295 -5.93 12.40 25.92
CA THR A 295 -5.70 11.59 27.14
C THR A 295 -4.69 10.47 26.95
N ASN A 296 -4.38 10.08 25.71
CA ASN A 296 -3.57 8.90 25.38
C ASN A 296 -4.09 7.60 26.04
N LYS A 297 -5.39 7.51 26.35
CA LYS A 297 -5.97 6.26 26.84
C LYS A 297 -6.19 5.31 25.65
N PRO A 298 -5.72 4.05 25.71
CA PRO A 298 -6.15 3.01 24.79
C PRO A 298 -7.68 2.94 24.74
N PHE A 299 -8.24 2.78 23.54
CA PHE A 299 -9.67 2.54 23.40
C PHE A 299 -9.98 1.52 22.30
N PHE A 300 -11.20 0.98 22.40
CA PHE A 300 -11.77 -0.03 21.53
C PHE A 300 -13.13 0.45 21.04
N SER A 301 -13.62 -0.12 19.94
CA SER A 301 -14.98 0.15 19.48
C SER A 301 -15.59 -1.04 18.77
N GLY A 302 -16.89 -1.18 18.92
CA GLY A 302 -17.70 -2.20 18.27
C GLY A 302 -18.50 -1.66 17.09
N ARG A 303 -19.43 -2.46 16.59
CA ARG A 303 -20.37 -2.09 15.51
C ARG A 303 -21.37 -1.00 15.92
N ASN A 304 -21.47 -0.67 17.20
CA ASN A 304 -22.28 0.43 17.72
C ASN A 304 -21.57 1.79 17.69
N SER A 305 -20.30 1.86 17.29
CA SER A 305 -19.49 3.10 17.23
C SER A 305 -19.27 3.80 18.57
N GLU A 306 -19.42 3.08 19.68
CA GLU A 306 -19.13 3.62 21.00
C GLU A 306 -17.67 3.35 21.38
N LYS A 307 -17.06 4.32 22.06
CA LYS A 307 -15.73 4.16 22.63
C LYS A 307 -15.83 3.33 23.92
N ARG A 308 -15.04 2.27 23.98
CA ARG A 308 -14.87 1.40 25.14
C ARG A 308 -13.41 1.43 25.60
N TYR A 309 -13.16 1.23 26.88
CA TYR A 309 -11.82 1.33 27.45
C TYR A 309 -11.30 -0.01 27.97
N ASN A 310 -12.12 -1.05 27.91
CA ASN A 310 -11.70 -2.42 28.09
C ASN A 310 -12.10 -3.25 26.86
N LEU A 311 -11.16 -4.08 26.37
CA LEU A 311 -11.40 -4.94 25.20
C LEU A 311 -12.61 -5.86 25.41
N THR A 312 -12.88 -6.30 26.64
CA THR A 312 -14.02 -7.18 26.94
C THR A 312 -15.39 -6.51 26.79
N GLU A 313 -15.44 -5.19 26.68
CA GLU A 313 -16.68 -4.41 26.51
C GLU A 313 -17.16 -4.33 25.05
N ILE A 314 -16.39 -4.83 24.08
CA ILE A 314 -16.80 -4.93 22.68
C ILE A 314 -17.13 -6.38 22.31
N GLU A 315 -17.90 -6.58 21.25
CA GLU A 315 -18.35 -7.89 20.81
C GLU A 315 -17.19 -8.83 20.44
N GLN A 316 -17.35 -10.12 20.74
CA GLN A 316 -16.37 -11.18 20.50
C GLN A 316 -15.86 -11.19 19.05
N GLU A 317 -16.76 -11.01 18.08
CA GLU A 317 -16.42 -10.99 16.65
C GLU A 317 -15.47 -9.84 16.28
N ARG A 318 -15.49 -8.72 17.02
CA ARG A 318 -14.52 -7.64 16.86
C ARG A 318 -13.24 -7.88 17.65
N ARG A 319 -13.33 -8.44 18.86
CA ARG A 319 -12.13 -8.77 19.66
C ARG A 319 -11.19 -9.71 18.91
N GLY A 320 -11.72 -10.79 18.35
CA GLY A 320 -10.91 -11.80 17.66
C GLY A 320 -10.76 -11.62 16.16
N GLY A 321 -11.51 -10.69 15.55
CA GLY A 321 -11.46 -10.39 14.12
C GLY A 321 -10.57 -9.20 13.75
N TYR A 322 -10.00 -8.50 14.72
CA TYR A 322 -9.28 -7.26 14.51
C TYR A 322 -8.06 -7.14 15.43
N ALA A 323 -6.95 -6.66 14.89
CA ALA A 323 -5.73 -6.46 15.66
C ALA A 323 -5.83 -5.19 16.52
N TRP A 324 -6.35 -5.32 17.74
CA TRP A 324 -6.48 -4.22 18.70
C TRP A 324 -5.19 -3.84 19.40
N TYR A 325 -4.19 -4.73 19.40
CA TYR A 325 -2.86 -4.46 19.90
C TYR A 325 -1.81 -5.03 18.95
N GLY A 326 -0.60 -4.47 19.02
CA GLY A 326 0.52 -4.94 18.22
C GLY A 326 1.86 -4.38 18.67
N VAL A 327 2.91 -4.78 17.96
CA VAL A 327 4.31 -4.37 18.22
C VAL A 327 4.82 -3.38 17.17
N TRP A 328 3.92 -2.69 16.46
CA TRP A 328 4.26 -1.92 15.26
C TRP A 328 5.38 -0.88 15.48
N PRO A 329 5.39 -0.10 16.58
CA PRO A 329 6.47 0.86 16.84
C PRO A 329 7.76 0.24 17.38
N LYS A 330 7.76 -1.02 17.81
CA LYS A 330 8.87 -1.63 18.56
C LYS A 330 10.21 -1.54 17.83
N LYS A 331 10.25 -1.94 16.56
CA LYS A 331 11.48 -1.91 15.75
C LYS A 331 11.98 -0.47 15.53
N ILE A 332 11.06 0.49 15.47
CA ILE A 332 11.39 1.91 15.32
C ILE A 332 12.15 2.37 16.57
N LEU A 333 11.57 2.16 17.75
CA LEU A 333 12.16 2.57 19.02
C LEU A 333 13.48 1.85 19.31
N ASP A 334 13.51 0.52 19.17
CA ASP A 334 14.65 -0.28 19.62
C ASP A 334 15.87 -0.17 18.70
N LYS A 335 15.66 0.09 17.40
CA LYS A 335 16.72 -0.05 16.39
C LYS A 335 16.78 1.10 15.39
N GLN A 336 15.66 1.43 14.75
CA GLN A 336 15.70 2.33 13.58
C GLN A 336 15.92 3.78 14.00
N TYR A 337 15.19 4.28 14.99
CA TYR A 337 15.25 5.67 15.40
C TYR A 337 16.58 6.06 16.05
N PRO A 338 17.17 5.29 16.97
CA PRO A 338 18.49 5.63 17.53
C PRO A 338 19.58 5.78 16.45
N ALA A 339 19.60 4.85 15.48
CA ALA A 339 20.54 4.92 14.36
C ALA A 339 20.27 6.14 13.45
N TRP A 340 18.99 6.39 13.14
CA TRP A 340 18.58 7.52 12.32
C TRP A 340 18.85 8.88 12.99
N ALA A 341 18.59 9.00 14.30
CA ALA A 341 18.78 10.23 15.07
C ALA A 341 20.26 10.60 15.13
N LYS A 342 21.13 9.62 15.42
CA LYS A 342 22.59 9.79 15.36
C LYS A 342 23.06 10.26 13.98
N LYS A 343 22.57 9.64 12.90
CA LYS A 343 22.93 10.02 11.51
C LYS A 343 22.47 11.45 11.16
N ASN A 344 21.33 11.89 11.69
CA ASN A 344 20.70 13.15 11.29
C ASN A 344 20.89 14.30 12.30
N GLY A 345 21.69 14.10 13.34
CA GLY A 345 21.96 15.11 14.38
C GLY A 345 20.74 15.48 15.19
N VAL A 346 19.78 14.57 15.35
CA VAL A 346 18.60 14.76 16.21
C VAL A 346 18.96 14.26 17.61
N LYS A 347 18.87 15.15 18.59
CA LYS A 347 19.10 14.84 20.01
C LYS A 347 17.84 14.31 20.68
#